data_AF-A0A7X0IZZ0-F1
#
_entry.id   AF-A0A7X0IZZ0-F1
#
_cell.length_a   1.000
_cell.length_b   1.000
_cell.length_c   1.000
_cell.angle_alpha   90.00
_cell.angle_beta   90.00
_cell.angle_gamma   90.00
#
_symmetry.space_group_name_H-M   'P 1'
#
loop_
_entity.id
_entity.type
_entity.pdbx_description
1 polymer ?
#
loop_
_entity_poly.entity_id
_entity_poly.type
_entity_poly.pdbx_seq_one_letter_code
_entity_poly.pdbx_strand_id
1 'polypeptide(L)'
;MKLVIIAFLLFISALVHKPIHKNYEIVNKEKDNKGFVNRMDVYVQKMSDIKSINKILFAEYNKAGSVALTIYYYDNKEIAKTYVKKLFDKKTTDKQVEVMSQHVIGKFEYILFDNTKKLHIGKNADDY
;
A
#
# COMPACT_ATOMS: atom_id res chain seq x y z
N MET A 1 -34.06 -8.94 52.81
CA MET A 1 -33.76 -10.20 52.07
C MET A 1 -34.51 -10.18 50.75
N LYS A 2 -33.96 -10.80 49.69
CA LYS A 2 -34.51 -10.89 48.32
C LYS A 2 -34.50 -9.52 47.58
N LEU A 3 -34.21 -9.42 46.27
CA LEU A 3 -33.71 -10.42 45.31
C LEU A 3 -32.82 -9.74 44.22
N VAL A 4 -32.02 -10.54 43.50
CA VAL A 4 -31.44 -10.25 42.16
C VAL A 4 -32.43 -10.75 41.07
N ILE A 5 -32.37 -10.40 39.78
CA ILE A 5 -31.31 -9.80 38.94
C ILE A 5 -31.89 -8.57 38.18
N ILE A 6 -31.47 -8.02 37.02
CA ILE A 6 -30.60 -8.41 35.88
C ILE A 6 -29.77 -7.18 35.42
N ALA A 7 -28.67 -7.39 34.69
CA ALA A 7 -27.83 -6.34 34.12
C ALA A 7 -28.35 -5.77 32.79
N PHE A 8 -27.88 -4.56 32.42
CA PHE A 8 -27.78 -4.15 31.01
C PHE A 8 -26.40 -3.55 30.72
N LEU A 9 -25.41 -4.44 30.63
CA LEU A 9 -24.06 -4.11 30.20
C LEU A 9 -24.10 -3.79 28.70
N LEU A 10 -24.24 -2.49 28.36
CA LEU A 10 -24.00 -1.98 27.03
C LEU A 10 -22.50 -2.04 26.70
N PHE A 11 -22.03 -3.27 26.46
CA PHE A 11 -20.92 -3.49 25.56
C PHE A 11 -21.35 -2.98 24.19
N ILE A 12 -21.11 -1.67 23.96
CA ILE A 12 -20.80 -1.19 22.62
C ILE A 12 -19.45 -1.81 22.30
N SER A 13 -19.50 -3.08 21.90
CA SER A 13 -18.47 -3.72 21.10
C SER A 13 -18.36 -2.87 19.86
N ALA A 14 -17.47 -1.88 19.91
CA ALA A 14 -16.97 -1.18 18.75
C ALA A 14 -16.28 -2.26 17.91
N LEU A 15 -17.10 -2.91 17.08
CA LEU A 15 -16.67 -3.88 16.11
C LEU A 15 -15.87 -3.07 15.10
N VAL A 16 -14.59 -2.86 15.41
CA VAL A 16 -13.61 -2.25 14.53
C VAL A 16 -13.51 -3.22 13.37
N HIS A 17 -14.38 -2.96 12.40
CA HIS A 17 -14.52 -3.65 11.15
C HIS A 17 -13.27 -3.28 10.36
N LYS A 18 -12.13 -3.84 10.77
CA LYS A 18 -10.88 -3.81 10.02
C LYS A 18 -11.29 -4.30 8.63
N PRO A 19 -11.30 -3.44 7.61
CA PRO A 19 -11.73 -3.89 6.29
C PRO A 19 -10.75 -4.97 5.88
N ILE A 20 -11.22 -6.22 5.85
CA ILE A 20 -10.40 -7.35 5.45
C ILE A 20 -10.26 -7.22 3.94
N HIS A 21 -9.27 -6.42 3.52
CA HIS A 21 -8.94 -6.19 2.13
C HIS A 21 -8.29 -7.44 1.55
N LYS A 22 -9.10 -8.49 1.35
CA LYS A 22 -8.69 -9.82 0.84
C LYS A 22 -8.02 -9.78 -0.53
N ASN A 23 -8.06 -8.62 -1.20
CA ASN A 23 -7.70 -8.43 -2.60
C ASN A 23 -6.28 -7.87 -2.78
N TYR A 24 -5.60 -7.43 -1.70
CA TYR A 24 -4.22 -6.93 -1.77
C TYR A 24 -3.38 -7.29 -0.53
N GLU A 25 -2.06 -7.17 -0.68
CA GLU A 25 -1.08 -7.38 0.39
C GLU A 25 0.06 -6.38 0.23
N ILE A 26 0.42 -5.65 1.31
CA ILE A 26 1.62 -4.81 1.29
C ILE A 26 2.81 -5.72 1.57
N VAL A 27 3.56 -6.01 0.52
CA VAL A 27 4.64 -7.02 0.50
C VAL A 27 5.95 -6.44 1.04
N ASN A 28 6.21 -5.16 0.79
CA ASN A 28 7.37 -4.45 1.32
C ASN A 28 7.03 -2.98 1.65
N LYS A 29 7.73 -2.41 2.63
CA LYS A 29 7.62 -1.00 3.04
C LYS A 29 9.03 -0.45 3.30
N GLU A 30 9.48 0.47 2.46
CA GLU A 30 10.71 1.23 2.71
C GLU A 30 10.42 2.44 3.59
N LYS A 31 11.42 2.86 4.36
CA LYS A 31 11.39 4.05 5.19
C LYS A 31 12.52 4.99 4.81
N ASP A 32 12.28 6.28 4.95
CA ASP A 32 13.33 7.29 4.89
C ASP A 32 14.22 7.25 6.15
N ASN A 33 15.29 8.05 6.14
CA ASN A 33 16.24 8.17 7.26
C ASN A 33 15.62 8.77 8.55
N LYS A 34 14.35 9.19 8.52
CA LYS A 34 13.58 9.70 9.67
C LYS A 34 12.56 8.68 10.19
N GLY A 35 12.42 7.53 9.51
CA GLY A 35 11.53 6.43 9.88
C GLY A 35 10.12 6.50 9.26
N PHE A 36 9.85 7.47 8.38
CA PHE A 36 8.58 7.62 7.66
C PHE A 36 8.55 6.75 6.41
N VAL A 37 7.39 6.18 6.06
CA VAL A 37 7.27 5.31 4.87
C VAL A 37 7.27 6.16 3.60
N ASN A 38 8.18 5.83 2.68
CA ASN A 38 8.39 6.55 1.41
C ASN A 38 8.20 5.67 0.17
N ARG A 39 8.34 4.34 0.26
CA ARG A 39 7.91 3.39 -0.78
C ARG A 39 7.11 2.23 -0.19
N MET A 40 6.08 1.80 -0.91
CA MET A 40 5.43 0.51 -0.70
C MET A 40 5.42 -0.32 -1.99
N ASP A 41 5.62 -1.62 -1.84
CA ASP A 41 5.43 -2.62 -2.88
C ASP A 41 4.21 -3.47 -2.52
N VAL A 42 3.18 -3.47 -3.37
CA VAL A 42 1.85 -4.00 -3.08
C VAL A 42 1.46 -5.06 -4.10
N TYR A 43 1.24 -6.29 -3.66
CA TYR A 43 0.60 -7.31 -4.48
C TYR A 43 -0.91 -7.06 -4.51
N VAL A 44 -1.54 -7.15 -5.68
CA VAL A 44 -3.00 -7.01 -5.85
C VAL A 44 -3.55 -8.08 -6.78
N GLN A 45 -4.71 -8.65 -6.43
CA GLN A 45 -5.34 -9.73 -7.20
C GLN A 45 -6.04 -9.25 -8.48
N LYS A 46 -6.41 -7.96 -8.55
CA LYS A 46 -7.13 -7.35 -9.68
C LYS A 46 -6.73 -5.88 -9.84
N MET A 47 -6.44 -5.47 -11.08
CA MET A 47 -6.14 -4.06 -11.39
C MET A 47 -7.30 -3.11 -11.03
N SER A 48 -8.55 -3.55 -11.17
CA SER A 48 -9.77 -2.79 -10.81
C SER A 48 -9.78 -2.25 -9.38
N ASP A 49 -9.05 -2.90 -8.48
CA ASP A 49 -9.15 -2.62 -7.05
C ASP A 49 -8.14 -1.52 -6.66
N ILE A 50 -7.10 -1.30 -7.46
CA ILE A 50 -5.98 -0.37 -7.23
C ILE A 50 -6.48 1.01 -6.83
N LYS A 51 -7.45 1.58 -7.55
CA LYS A 51 -8.00 2.92 -7.32
C LYS A 51 -8.72 3.08 -5.98
N SER A 52 -9.24 1.98 -5.43
CA SER A 52 -9.83 1.93 -4.08
C SER A 52 -8.75 1.77 -3.00
N ILE A 53 -7.79 0.87 -3.24
CA ILE A 53 -6.67 0.55 -2.33
C ILE A 53 -5.79 1.79 -2.14
N ASN A 54 -5.48 2.47 -3.23
CA ASN A 54 -4.60 3.63 -3.26
C ASN A 54 -5.13 4.79 -2.38
N LYS A 55 -6.45 5.03 -2.39
CA LYS A 55 -7.10 6.00 -1.49
C LYS A 55 -6.93 5.63 -0.01
N ILE A 56 -7.02 4.35 0.32
CA ILE A 56 -6.95 3.83 1.69
C ILE A 56 -5.51 3.86 2.19
N LEU A 57 -4.56 3.36 1.41
CA LEU A 57 -3.13 3.45 1.69
C LEU A 57 -2.71 4.91 1.85
N PHE A 58 -3.02 5.79 0.88
CA PHE A 58 -2.69 7.21 1.00
C PHE A 58 -3.28 7.83 2.28
N ALA A 59 -4.53 7.53 2.64
CA ALA A 59 -5.14 8.03 3.88
C ALA A 59 -4.52 7.46 5.18
N GLU A 60 -3.92 6.27 5.13
CA GLU A 60 -3.15 5.68 6.24
C GLU A 60 -1.80 6.39 6.40
N TYR A 61 -1.00 6.49 5.33
CA TYR A 61 0.39 6.99 5.40
C TYR A 61 0.50 8.53 5.37
N ASN A 62 -0.46 9.25 4.79
CA ASN A 62 -0.49 10.73 4.84
C ASN A 62 -0.55 11.27 6.28
N LYS A 63 -1.03 10.48 7.25
CA LYS A 63 -1.01 10.83 8.68
C LYS A 63 0.39 10.85 9.29
N ALA A 64 1.36 10.18 8.66
CA ALA A 64 2.75 10.14 9.13
C ALA A 64 3.58 11.36 8.69
N GLY A 65 3.06 12.23 7.81
CA GLY A 65 3.77 13.42 7.35
C GLY A 65 4.86 13.17 6.30
N SER A 66 4.88 12.00 5.65
CA SER A 66 5.80 11.70 4.55
C SER A 66 5.74 12.77 3.45
N VAL A 67 6.90 13.36 3.11
CA VAL A 67 7.02 14.36 2.03
C VAL A 67 6.87 13.73 0.64
N ALA A 68 7.25 12.46 0.49
CA ALA A 68 7.02 11.67 -0.71
C ALA A 68 6.52 10.26 -0.33
N LEU A 69 5.63 9.70 -1.16
CA LEU A 69 5.17 8.31 -1.06
C LEU A 69 4.97 7.71 -2.44
N THR A 70 5.80 6.73 -2.80
CA THR A 70 5.65 5.89 -3.99
C THR A 70 4.92 4.59 -3.63
N ILE A 71 3.93 4.18 -4.43
CA ILE A 71 3.27 2.88 -4.31
C ILE A 71 3.36 2.17 -5.66
N TYR A 72 4.05 1.02 -5.68
CA TYR A 72 4.08 0.11 -6.82
C TYR A 72 3.09 -1.03 -6.61
N TYR A 73 2.27 -1.30 -7.62
CA TYR A 73 1.31 -2.39 -7.64
C TYR A 73 1.79 -3.50 -8.58
N TYR A 74 1.69 -4.75 -8.12
CA TYR A 74 2.17 -5.93 -8.83
C TYR A 74 1.08 -7.00 -8.95
N ASP A 75 0.98 -7.66 -10.10
CA ASP A 75 0.12 -8.83 -10.33
C ASP A 75 0.73 -10.13 -9.79
N ASN A 76 2.04 -10.12 -9.47
CA ASN A 76 2.79 -11.27 -8.99
C ASN A 76 3.44 -10.99 -7.63
N LYS A 77 2.99 -11.73 -6.61
CA LYS A 77 3.43 -11.58 -5.21
C LYS A 77 4.93 -11.85 -5.00
N GLU A 78 5.53 -12.81 -5.70
CA GLU A 78 6.94 -13.15 -5.52
C GLU A 78 7.85 -12.14 -6.23
N ILE A 79 7.37 -11.51 -7.32
CA ILE A 79 8.03 -10.35 -7.93
C ILE A 79 7.98 -9.15 -6.99
N ALA A 80 6.83 -8.85 -6.37
CA ALA A 80 6.70 -7.77 -5.38
C ALA A 80 7.68 -7.91 -4.19
N LYS A 81 8.02 -9.13 -3.76
CA LYS A 81 9.03 -9.38 -2.72
C LYS A 81 10.48 -9.13 -3.19
N THR A 82 10.75 -9.24 -4.48
CA THR A 82 12.12 -9.43 -5.00
C THR A 82 12.59 -8.37 -5.99
N TYR A 83 11.68 -7.64 -6.64
CA TYR A 83 12.01 -6.68 -7.69
C TYR A 83 13.01 -5.61 -7.24
N VAL A 84 12.73 -4.90 -6.14
CA VAL A 84 13.65 -3.88 -5.58
C VAL A 84 15.02 -4.48 -5.27
N LYS A 85 15.06 -5.66 -4.63
CA LYS A 85 16.33 -6.34 -4.32
C LYS A 85 17.09 -6.69 -5.60
N LYS A 86 16.38 -7.07 -6.67
CA LYS A 86 16.98 -7.43 -7.96
C LYS A 86 17.45 -6.23 -8.77
N LEU A 87 16.72 -5.12 -8.74
CA LEU A 87 17.07 -3.84 -9.38
C LEU A 87 18.44 -3.29 -8.92
N PHE A 88 18.83 -3.53 -7.66
CA PHE A 88 20.11 -3.08 -7.09
C PHE A 88 21.16 -4.19 -6.93
N ASP A 89 20.84 -5.45 -7.28
CA ASP A 89 21.79 -6.57 -7.27
C ASP A 89 22.66 -6.52 -8.53
N LYS A 90 23.96 -6.26 -8.35
CA LYS A 90 24.96 -6.18 -9.44
C LYS A 90 25.12 -7.47 -10.26
N LYS A 91 24.48 -8.57 -9.87
CA LYS A 91 24.44 -9.85 -10.63
C LYS A 91 23.15 -10.02 -11.42
N THR A 92 22.20 -9.09 -11.34
CA THR A 92 21.01 -9.06 -12.18
C THR A 92 21.34 -8.44 -13.53
N THR A 93 20.86 -9.06 -14.60
CA THR A 93 20.95 -8.52 -15.97
C THR A 93 19.75 -7.63 -16.27
N ASP A 94 19.92 -6.66 -17.18
CA ASP A 94 18.84 -5.75 -17.59
C ASP A 94 17.61 -6.51 -18.09
N LYS A 95 17.80 -7.60 -18.83
CA LYS A 95 16.73 -8.49 -19.29
C LYS A 95 15.93 -9.14 -18.14
N GLN A 96 16.56 -9.43 -17.00
CA GLN A 96 15.84 -9.89 -15.81
C GLN A 96 15.05 -8.76 -15.16
N VAL A 97 15.61 -7.54 -15.08
CA VAL A 97 14.87 -6.36 -14.60
C VAL A 97 13.66 -6.08 -15.49
N GLU A 98 13.83 -6.13 -16.82
CA GLU A 98 12.79 -5.95 -17.83
C GLU A 98 11.63 -6.95 -17.60
N VAL A 99 11.92 -8.25 -17.57
CA VAL A 99 10.90 -9.30 -17.32
C VAL A 99 10.20 -9.10 -15.98
N MET A 100 10.91 -8.73 -14.92
CA MET A 100 10.27 -8.44 -13.62
C MET A 100 9.44 -7.16 -13.65
N SER A 101 9.82 -6.16 -14.46
CA SER A 101 9.09 -4.89 -14.59
C SER A 101 7.76 -5.03 -15.33
N GLN A 102 7.59 -6.06 -16.17
CA GLN A 102 6.32 -6.36 -16.85
C GLN A 102 5.18 -6.70 -15.86
N HIS A 103 5.53 -7.16 -14.65
CA HIS A 103 4.61 -7.41 -13.55
C HIS A 103 4.25 -6.15 -12.73
N VAL A 104 4.81 -4.98 -13.05
CA VAL A 104 4.41 -3.69 -12.42
C VAL A 104 3.18 -3.15 -13.14
N ILE A 105 2.01 -3.41 -12.58
CA ILE A 105 0.70 -3.09 -13.16
C ILE A 105 0.14 -1.72 -12.75
N GLY A 106 0.84 -0.99 -11.86
CA GLY A 106 0.50 0.38 -11.54
C GLY A 106 1.55 1.07 -10.66
N LYS A 107 1.64 2.40 -10.78
CA LYS A 107 2.56 3.24 -10.00
C LYS A 107 1.89 4.56 -9.64
N PHE A 108 1.90 4.92 -8.35
CA PHE A 108 1.46 6.22 -7.86
C PHE A 108 2.56 6.87 -7.04
N GLU A 109 2.77 8.17 -7.22
CA GLU A 109 3.77 8.98 -6.52
C GLU A 109 3.10 10.24 -5.98
N TYR A 110 2.90 10.26 -4.67
CA TYR A 110 2.45 11.45 -3.95
C TYR A 110 3.66 12.27 -3.52
N ILE A 111 3.68 13.55 -3.87
CA ILE A 111 4.77 14.48 -3.50
C ILE A 111 4.16 15.75 -2.89
N LEU A 112 4.65 16.11 -1.70
CA LEU A 112 4.38 17.38 -1.05
C LEU A 112 5.36 18.44 -1.60
N PHE A 113 4.84 19.50 -2.20
CA PHE A 113 5.60 20.60 -2.78
C PHE A 113 4.92 21.93 -2.45
N ASP A 114 5.61 22.86 -1.80
CA ASP A 114 5.08 24.15 -1.34
C ASP A 114 3.75 24.03 -0.57
N ASN A 115 3.68 23.06 0.35
CA ASN A 115 2.48 22.63 1.09
C ASN A 115 1.31 22.07 0.23
N THR A 116 1.37 22.20 -1.09
CA THR A 116 0.46 21.51 -2.02
C THR A 116 0.83 20.04 -2.18
N LYS A 117 -0.13 19.19 -2.53
CA LYS A 117 0.11 17.75 -2.76
C LYS A 117 -0.16 17.44 -4.23
N LYS A 118 0.87 16.97 -4.92
CA LYS A 118 0.80 16.53 -6.31
C LYS A 118 0.77 15.01 -6.36
N LEU A 119 -0.04 14.47 -7.25
CA LEU A 119 -0.14 13.05 -7.54
C LEU A 119 0.38 12.83 -8.96
N HIS A 120 1.45 12.06 -9.07
CA HIS A 120 2.05 11.62 -10.32
C HIS A 120 1.73 10.13 -10.51
N ILE A 121 1.32 9.76 -11.71
CA ILE A 121 0.79 8.42 -11.99
C ILE A 121 1.56 7.83 -13.17
N GLY A 122 2.06 6.62 -12.99
CA GLY A 122 2.74 5.85 -14.03
C GLY A 122 1.75 5.07 -14.90
N LYS A 123 2.26 4.34 -15.90
CA LYS A 123 1.47 3.57 -16.86
C LYS A 123 0.30 2.82 -16.22
N ASN A 124 -0.87 2.96 -16.86
CA ASN A 124 -2.10 2.16 -16.66
C ASN A 124 -2.80 2.32 -15.30
N ALA A 125 -2.39 3.27 -14.45
CA ALA A 125 -2.89 3.39 -13.08
C ALA A 125 -4.08 4.37 -12.89
N ASP A 126 -4.35 5.27 -13.84
CA ASP A 126 -5.55 6.13 -13.82
C ASP A 126 -6.75 5.51 -14.56
N ASP A 127 -6.48 4.70 -15.59
CA ASP A 127 -7.44 4.23 -16.59
C ASP A 127 -8.51 3.26 -16.06
N TYR A 128 -8.37 2.80 -14.81
CA TYR A 128 -9.23 1.79 -14.14
C TYR A 128 -9.67 2.28 -12.75
#